data_AF-X0YX45-F1
#
_entry.id   AF-X0YX45-F1
#
_cell.length_a   1.000
_cell.length_b   1.000
_cell.length_c   1.000
_cell.angle_alpha   90.00
_cell.angle_beta   90.00
_cell.angle_gamma   90.00
#
_symmetry.space_group_name_H-M   'P 1'
#
loop_
_entity.id
_entity.type
_entity.pdbx_description
1 polymer ?
#
loop_
_entity_poly.entity_id
_entity_poly.type
_entity_poly.pdbx_seq_one_letter_code
_entity_poly.pdbx_strand_id
1 'polypeptide(L)'
;MKKLAFMPASRIQLLGAEKALYRFLKTGEKRPKHGLIFQWNQIRSAKPWIRGKIARVVAGKIGLAAKIDFFSGEFIGEKFAKEIELKINEIEVKYPNPSKKAEPVKSKKMKSKKRR
;
A
#
# COMPACT_ATOMS: atom_id res chain seq x y z
N MET A 1 -2.32 -7.98 18.76
CA MET A 1 -3.29 -8.47 17.76
C MET A 1 -4.50 -7.55 17.54
N LYS A 2 -5.35 -7.25 18.54
CA LYS A 2 -6.61 -6.48 18.38
C LYS A 2 -6.52 -5.24 17.48
N LYS A 3 -5.56 -4.34 17.72
CA LYS A 3 -5.39 -3.10 16.93
C LYS A 3 -5.14 -3.36 15.44
N LEU A 4 -4.45 -4.44 15.08
CA LEU A 4 -4.14 -4.79 13.70
C LEU A 4 -5.36 -5.42 13.00
N ALA A 5 -6.11 -6.26 13.71
CA ALA A 5 -7.32 -6.90 13.21
C ALA A 5 -8.41 -5.89 12.79
N PHE A 6 -8.58 -4.80 13.55
CA PHE A 6 -9.55 -3.74 13.23
C PHE A 6 -9.01 -2.69 12.24
N MET A 7 -7.72 -2.78 11.87
CA MET A 7 -7.11 -1.78 11.00
C MET A 7 -7.55 -1.99 9.54
N PRO A 8 -7.89 -0.93 8.79
CA PRO A 8 -8.17 -1.05 7.37
C PRO A 8 -6.88 -1.37 6.60
N ALA A 9 -7.00 -2.14 5.51
CA ALA A 9 -5.86 -2.54 4.66
C ALA A 9 -5.07 -1.34 4.12
N SER A 10 -5.73 -0.22 3.83
CA SER A 10 -5.08 1.02 3.38
C SER A 10 -4.15 1.63 4.43
N ARG A 11 -4.48 1.47 5.72
CA ARG A 11 -3.60 1.89 6.81
C ARG A 11 -2.46 0.89 7.01
N ILE A 12 -2.76 -0.42 6.95
CA ILE A 12 -1.73 -1.48 7.00
C ILE A 12 -0.67 -1.27 5.92
N GLN A 13 -1.09 -0.93 4.70
CA GLN A 13 -0.21 -0.61 3.56
C GLN A 13 0.80 0.51 3.88
N LEU A 14 0.41 1.48 4.71
CA LEU A 14 1.17 2.68 5.03
C LEU A 14 1.75 2.68 6.44
N LEU A 15 1.69 1.56 7.17
CA LEU A 15 2.29 1.46 8.50
C LEU A 15 3.78 1.84 8.44
N GLY A 16 4.21 2.79 9.27
CA GLY A 16 5.56 3.34 9.26
C GLY A 16 5.83 4.47 8.24
N ALA A 17 4.92 4.70 7.27
CA ALA A 17 4.98 5.85 6.34
C ALA A 17 4.09 7.03 6.78
N GLU A 18 3.60 7.02 8.03
CA GLU A 18 2.61 7.96 8.53
C GLU A 18 3.11 9.41 8.48
N LYS A 19 4.37 9.68 8.87
CA LYS A 19 4.97 11.02 8.79
C LYS A 19 4.96 11.58 7.36
N ALA A 20 5.30 10.74 6.37
CA ALA A 20 5.26 11.12 4.97
C ALA A 20 3.83 11.33 4.48
N LEU A 21 2.88 10.54 4.97
CA LEU A 21 1.46 10.71 4.67
C LEU A 21 0.93 12.03 5.23
N TYR A 22 1.25 12.37 6.49
CA TYR A 22 0.86 13.64 7.09
C TYR A 22 1.49 14.83 6.37
N ARG A 23 2.77 14.72 5.97
CA ARG A 23 3.42 15.74 5.16
C ARG A 23 2.69 15.93 3.84
N PHE A 24 2.35 14.84 3.15
CA PHE A 24 1.55 14.89 1.92
C PHE A 24 0.21 15.62 2.13
N LEU A 25 -0.53 15.29 3.18
CA LEU A 25 -1.81 15.93 3.47
C LEU A 25 -1.67 17.43 3.76
N LYS A 26 -0.57 17.84 4.38
CA LYS A 26 -0.30 19.26 4.72
C LYS A 26 0.25 20.08 3.55
N THR A 27 1.13 19.50 2.75
CA THR A 27 1.95 20.23 1.76
C THR A 27 1.58 19.92 0.31
N GLY A 28 0.87 18.80 0.07
CA GLY A 28 0.60 18.30 -1.29
C GLY A 28 1.81 17.66 -1.98
N GLU A 29 2.86 17.29 -1.24
CA GLU A 29 4.05 16.59 -1.77
C GLU A 29 3.74 15.20 -2.36
N LYS A 30 4.75 14.39 -2.70
CA LYS A 30 4.50 13.06 -3.25
C LYS A 30 3.87 12.14 -2.20
N ARG A 31 2.70 11.58 -2.51
CA ARG A 31 2.00 10.61 -1.66
C ARG A 31 2.85 9.33 -1.46
N PRO A 32 3.04 8.84 -0.23
CA PRO A 32 3.69 7.56 0.01
C PRO A 32 2.82 6.41 -0.54
N LYS A 33 3.45 5.43 -1.19
CA LYS A 33 2.76 4.26 -1.78
C LYS A 33 2.76 3.03 -0.86
N HIS A 34 3.72 2.93 0.05
CA HIS A 34 3.93 1.79 0.92
C HIS A 34 4.73 2.24 2.16
N GLY A 35 4.55 1.54 3.27
CA GLY A 35 5.34 1.70 4.49
C GLY A 35 6.28 0.52 4.71
N LEU A 36 6.27 -0.05 5.92
CA LEU A 36 7.11 -1.16 6.38
C LEU A 36 7.03 -2.39 5.46
N ILE A 37 5.87 -2.66 4.88
CA ILE A 37 5.67 -3.77 3.92
C ILE A 37 6.63 -3.71 2.73
N PHE A 38 7.20 -2.54 2.40
CA PHE A 38 8.17 -2.40 1.32
C PHE A 38 9.50 -3.12 1.58
N GLN A 39 9.81 -3.41 2.84
CA GLN A 39 11.05 -4.11 3.19
C GLN A 39 11.02 -5.58 2.74
N TRP A 40 9.84 -6.15 2.47
CA TRP A 40 9.72 -7.52 1.99
C TRP A 40 10.31 -7.68 0.59
N ASN A 41 11.16 -8.70 0.41
CA ASN A 41 11.99 -8.83 -0.79
C ASN A 41 11.16 -8.87 -2.07
N GLN A 42 10.03 -9.57 -2.10
CA GLN A 42 9.15 -9.65 -3.27
C GLN A 42 8.62 -8.27 -3.72
N ILE A 43 8.40 -7.33 -2.80
CA ILE A 43 7.97 -5.97 -3.15
C ILE A 43 9.17 -5.13 -3.57
N ARG A 44 10.31 -5.27 -2.87
CA ARG A 44 11.50 -4.48 -3.13
C ARG A 44 12.14 -4.81 -4.48
N SER A 45 12.20 -6.08 -4.85
CA SER A 45 12.75 -6.57 -6.12
C SER A 45 11.82 -6.29 -7.32
N ALA A 46 10.50 -6.20 -7.09
CA ALA A 46 9.54 -5.96 -8.15
C ALA A 46 9.74 -4.63 -8.90
N LYS A 47 9.25 -4.58 -10.15
CA LYS A 47 9.35 -3.40 -11.02
C LYS A 47 8.63 -2.17 -10.41
N PRO A 48 9.21 -0.94 -10.47
CA PRO A 48 8.70 0.23 -9.73
C PRO A 48 7.22 0.61 -9.96
N TRP A 49 6.68 0.36 -11.16
CA TRP A 49 5.28 0.64 -11.47
C TRP A 49 4.30 -0.40 -10.90
N ILE A 50 4.80 -1.59 -10.57
CA ILE A 50 4.01 -2.71 -10.06
C ILE A 50 3.99 -2.76 -8.53
N ARG A 51 5.07 -2.28 -7.87
CA ARG A 51 5.23 -2.30 -6.40
C ARG A 51 4.00 -1.89 -5.61
N GLY A 52 3.35 -0.79 -6.02
CA GLY A 52 2.16 -0.29 -5.33
C GLY A 52 0.93 -1.21 -5.42
N LYS A 53 0.82 -1.99 -6.51
CA LYS A 53 -0.25 -2.99 -6.68
C LYS A 53 0.01 -4.19 -5.78
N ILE A 54 1.24 -4.70 -5.79
CA ILE A 54 1.64 -5.82 -4.91
C ILE A 54 1.47 -5.42 -3.44
N ALA A 55 1.96 -4.25 -3.05
CA ALA A 55 1.81 -3.73 -1.69
C ALA A 55 0.36 -3.70 -1.20
N ARG A 56 -0.60 -3.35 -2.09
CA ARG A 56 -2.02 -3.34 -1.76
C ARG A 56 -2.58 -4.75 -1.55
N VAL A 57 -2.21 -5.71 -2.40
CA VAL A 57 -2.63 -7.11 -2.27
C VAL A 57 -2.13 -7.69 -0.95
N VAL A 58 -0.85 -7.47 -0.65
CA VAL A 58 -0.19 -7.95 0.57
C VAL A 58 -0.82 -7.34 1.81
N ALA A 59 -1.02 -6.02 1.85
CA ALA A 59 -1.67 -5.36 2.99
C ALA A 59 -3.10 -5.87 3.23
N GLY A 60 -3.85 -6.17 2.16
CA GLY A 60 -5.17 -6.78 2.26
C GLY A 60 -5.14 -8.18 2.88
N LYS A 61 -4.19 -9.02 2.45
CA LYS A 61 -4.02 -10.37 3.00
C LYS A 61 -3.52 -10.37 4.43
N ILE A 62 -2.60 -9.49 4.79
CA ILE A 62 -2.16 -9.28 6.18
C ILE A 62 -3.33 -8.86 7.07
N GLY A 63 -4.18 -7.94 6.61
CA GLY A 63 -5.36 -7.53 7.35
C GLY A 63 -6.35 -8.66 7.58
N LEU A 64 -6.54 -9.54 6.58
CA LEU A 64 -7.39 -10.71 6.72
C LEU A 64 -6.79 -11.75 7.68
N ALA A 65 -5.50 -12.04 7.54
CA ALA A 65 -4.76 -12.92 8.45
C ALA A 65 -4.85 -12.44 9.91
N ALA A 66 -4.59 -11.15 10.15
CA ALA A 66 -4.68 -10.56 11.48
C ALA A 66 -6.10 -10.64 12.10
N LYS A 67 -7.15 -10.65 11.28
CA LYS A 67 -8.53 -10.87 11.74
C LYS A 67 -8.76 -12.34 12.10
N ILE A 68 -8.37 -13.26 11.24
CA ILE A 68 -8.52 -14.70 11.50
C ILE A 68 -7.75 -15.09 12.76
N ASP A 69 -6.51 -14.63 12.90
CA ASP A 69 -5.68 -14.86 14.08
C ASP A 69 -6.33 -14.31 15.37
N PHE A 70 -7.07 -13.20 15.26
CA PHE A 70 -7.71 -12.57 16.42
C PHE A 70 -9.07 -13.19 16.77
N PHE A 71 -9.86 -13.64 15.79
CA PHE A 71 -11.23 -14.13 15.99
C PHE A 71 -11.34 -15.66 16.06
N SER A 72 -10.60 -16.39 15.20
CA SER A 72 -10.70 -17.85 15.09
C SER A 72 -9.47 -18.57 15.64
N GLY A 73 -8.28 -17.98 15.51
CA GLY A 73 -7.01 -18.60 15.89
C GLY A 73 -6.54 -19.71 14.93
N GLU A 74 -7.20 -19.87 13.78
CA GLU A 74 -6.84 -20.84 12.75
C GLU A 74 -5.60 -20.41 11.96
N PHE A 75 -4.72 -21.36 11.66
CA PHE A 75 -3.54 -21.11 10.84
C PHE A 75 -3.88 -21.21 9.34
N ILE A 76 -3.95 -20.05 8.66
CA ILE A 76 -4.25 -19.94 7.22
C ILE A 76 -3.05 -19.37 6.43
N GLY A 77 -1.88 -19.33 7.05
CA GLY A 77 -0.67 -18.70 6.50
C GLY A 77 -0.24 -19.27 5.14
N GLU A 78 -0.23 -20.60 5.02
CA GLU A 78 0.20 -21.28 3.78
C GLU A 78 -0.71 -20.99 2.60
N LYS A 79 -2.02 -20.98 2.82
CA LYS A 79 -3.01 -20.65 1.79
C LYS A 79 -2.82 -19.21 1.30
N PHE A 80 -2.64 -18.27 2.22
CA PHE A 80 -2.43 -16.87 1.85
C PHE A 80 -1.08 -16.62 1.18
N ALA A 81 -0.02 -17.35 1.56
CA ALA A 81 1.26 -17.26 0.87
C ALA A 81 1.12 -17.64 -0.62
N LYS A 82 0.48 -18.78 -0.90
CA LYS A 82 0.20 -19.24 -2.28
C LYS A 82 -0.66 -18.24 -3.05
N GLU A 83 -1.72 -17.73 -2.44
CA GLU A 83 -2.60 -16.74 -3.07
C GLU A 83 -1.90 -15.40 -3.36
N ILE A 84 -0.96 -14.98 -2.52
CA ILE A 84 -0.16 -13.78 -2.76
C ILE A 84 0.77 -14.00 -3.96
N GLU A 85 1.45 -15.14 -4.01
CA GLU A 85 2.38 -15.48 -5.08
C GLU A 85 1.69 -15.55 -6.45
N LEU A 86 0.54 -16.24 -6.52
CA LEU A 86 -0.29 -16.28 -7.73
C LEU A 86 -0.67 -14.87 -8.20
N LYS A 87 -1.12 -14.01 -7.28
CA LYS A 87 -1.48 -12.62 -7.61
C LYS A 87 -0.29 -11.78 -8.04
N ILE A 88 0.91 -12.01 -7.48
CA ILE A 88 2.12 -11.31 -7.92
C ILE A 88 2.41 -11.66 -9.37
N ASN A 89 2.40 -12.96 -9.71
CA ASN A 89 2.63 -13.45 -11.06
C ASN A 89 1.60 -12.90 -12.06
N GLU A 90 0.31 -12.93 -11.70
CA GLU A 90 -0.76 -12.33 -12.51
C GLU A 90 -0.53 -10.83 -12.78
N ILE A 91 -0.09 -10.08 -11.77
CA ILE A 91 0.17 -8.64 -11.90
C ILE A 91 1.40 -8.39 -12.79
N GLU A 92 2.44 -9.22 -12.68
CA GLU A 92 3.64 -9.11 -13.52
C GLU A 92 3.33 -9.35 -14.99
N VAL A 93 2.53 -10.39 -15.30
CA VAL A 93 2.07 -10.69 -16.66
C VAL A 93 1.16 -9.60 -17.20
N LYS A 94 0.23 -9.09 -16.38
CA LYS A 94 -0.76 -8.08 -16.81
C LYS A 94 -0.16 -6.70 -17.04
N TYR A 95 0.95 -6.37 -16.37
CA TYR A 95 1.56 -5.03 -16.43
C TYR A 95 3.05 -5.10 -16.80
N PRO A 96 3.40 -5.60 -18.00
CA PRO A 96 4.78 -5.76 -18.42
C PRO A 96 5.49 -4.41 -18.57
N ASN A 97 4.75 -3.38 -18.97
CA ASN A 97 5.26 -2.05 -19.27
C ASN A 97 4.80 -1.01 -18.24
N PRO A 98 5.59 0.05 -17.98
CA PRO A 98 5.17 1.15 -17.15
C PRO A 98 3.94 1.85 -17.76
N SER A 99 2.89 2.03 -16.96
CA SER A 99 1.76 2.86 -17.36
C SER A 99 2.24 4.28 -17.65
N LYS A 100 1.82 4.85 -18.79
CA LYS A 100 2.08 6.27 -19.12
C LYS A 100 1.59 7.11 -17.94
N LYS A 101 2.50 7.78 -17.23
CA LYS A 101 2.12 8.68 -16.14
C LYS A 101 1.22 9.76 -16.74
N ALA A 102 -0.02 9.86 -16.28
CA ALA A 102 -0.76 11.10 -16.46
C ALA A 102 0.08 12.23 -15.87
N GLU A 103 0.35 13.26 -16.66
CA GLU A 103 1.05 14.45 -16.17
C GLU A 103 0.32 14.97 -14.93
N PRO A 104 1.05 15.46 -13.91
CA PRO A 104 0.41 16.02 -12.74
C PRO A 104 -0.48 17.19 -13.19
N VAL A 105 -1.80 17.01 -13.09
CA VAL A 105 -2.77 18.09 -13.26
C VAL A 105 -2.37 19.17 -12.26
N LYS A 106 -1.82 20.30 -12.75
CA LYS A 106 -1.43 21.43 -11.92
C LYS A 106 -2.66 21.92 -11.17
N SER A 107 -2.86 21.48 -9.94
CA SER A 107 -3.89 22.05 -9.07
C SER A 107 -3.53 23.52 -8.88
N LYS A 108 -4.38 24.43 -9.37
CA LYS A 108 -4.21 25.87 -9.17
C LYS A 108 -4.08 26.11 -7.66
N LYS A 109 -2.89 26.54 -7.22
CA LYS A 109 -2.67 27.01 -5.85
C LYS A 109 -3.72 28.08 -5.56
N MET A 110 -4.67 27.78 -4.67
CA MET A 110 -5.59 28.77 -4.14
C MET A 110 -4.73 29.75 -3.33
N LYS A 111 -4.40 30.90 -3.92
CA LYS A 111 -3.68 31.99 -3.24
C LYS A 111 -4.52 32.36 -2.02
N SER A 112 -4.08 31.95 -0.82
CA SER A 112 -4.64 32.47 0.42
C SER A 112 -4.42 33.98 0.41
N LYS A 113 -5.52 34.73 0.27
CA LYS A 113 -5.55 36.18 0.41
C LYS A 113 -4.96 36.50 1.79
N LYS A 114 -3.80 37.17 1.78
CA LYS A 114 -3.17 37.80 2.93
C LYS A 114 -4.20 38.79 3.51
N ARG A 115 -4.93 38.39 4.54
CA ARG A 115 -5.69 39.30 5.38
C ARG A 115 -4.65 40.07 6.18
N ARG A 116 -4.41 41.32 5.77
CA ARG A 116 -3.90 42.37 6.64
C ARG A 116 -4.94 42.64 7.73
#